data_AF-A0A5C0SD12-F1
#
_entry.id   AF-A0A5C0SD12-F1
#
_cell.length_a   1.000
_cell.length_b   1.000
_cell.length_c   1.000
_cell.angle_alpha   90.00
_cell.angle_beta   90.00
_cell.angle_gamma   90.00
#
_symmetry.space_group_name_H-M   'P 1'
#
loop_
_entity.id
_entity.type
_entity.pdbx_description
1 polymer ?
#
loop_
_entity_poly.entity_id
_entity_poly.type
_entity_poly.pdbx_seq_one_letter_code
_entity_poly.pdbx_strand_id
1 'polypeptide(L)'
;MDNLSLLEKFANPDLMQKLSIGEKMLASLYVMVLGMAVTFVALCILWGLIVLMSKMINSTKKEATKVVQAPEKTIAPAVEVEKEEKENEEELVAVITAAIAASLQTSTHNIVVRNITRVKDITPAWGRMGRIEQMNSRF
;
A
#
# COMPACT_ATOMS: atom_id res chain seq x y z
N MET A 1 28.52 -51.09 -5.53
CA MET A 1 27.84 -50.65 -4.29
C MET A 1 28.55 -49.38 -3.87
N ASP A 2 28.30 -48.24 -4.53
CA ASP A 2 29.24 -47.09 -4.41
C ASP A 2 28.52 -45.73 -4.35
N ASN A 3 27.30 -45.73 -3.80
CA ASN A 3 26.55 -44.49 -3.51
C ASN A 3 26.86 -43.93 -2.11
N LEU A 4 27.91 -44.41 -1.46
CA LEU A 4 28.35 -43.97 -0.12
C LEU A 4 29.59 -43.04 -0.17
N SER A 5 30.21 -42.85 -1.34
CA SER A 5 31.49 -42.11 -1.51
C SER A 5 31.32 -40.60 -1.79
N LEU A 6 30.12 -40.12 -2.11
CA LEU A 6 29.90 -38.69 -2.41
C LEU A 6 29.80 -37.84 -1.15
N LEU A 7 29.14 -38.35 -0.11
CA LEU A 7 28.97 -37.68 1.18
C LEU A 7 30.31 -37.52 1.91
N GLU A 8 31.20 -38.49 1.75
CA GLU A 8 32.57 -38.48 2.30
C GLU A 8 33.50 -37.50 1.54
N LYS A 9 33.28 -37.29 0.24
CA LYS A 9 34.01 -36.29 -0.55
C LYS A 9 33.60 -34.85 -0.23
N PHE A 10 32.35 -34.62 0.18
CA PHE A 10 31.89 -33.31 0.65
C PHE A 10 32.27 -33.01 2.11
N ALA A 11 32.53 -34.05 2.92
CA ALA A 11 32.95 -33.93 4.31
C ALA A 11 34.46 -33.63 4.50
N ASN A 12 35.28 -33.79 3.46
CA ASN A 12 36.72 -33.55 3.51
C ASN A 12 37.10 -32.15 2.95
N PRO A 13 37.44 -31.16 3.80
CA PRO A 13 37.71 -29.77 3.37
C PRO A 13 38.95 -29.60 2.48
N ASP A 14 39.85 -30.58 2.45
CA ASP A 14 41.08 -30.56 1.64
C ASP A 14 40.82 -30.76 0.13
N LEU A 15 39.76 -31.47 -0.25
CA LEU A 15 39.41 -31.68 -1.67
C LEU A 15 38.64 -30.47 -2.26
N MET A 16 38.00 -29.67 -1.40
CA MET A 16 37.38 -28.39 -1.78
C MET A 16 38.41 -27.33 -2.17
N GLN A 17 39.63 -27.38 -1.62
CA GLN A 17 40.72 -26.46 -1.98
C GLN A 17 41.48 -26.87 -3.25
N LYS A 18 41.38 -28.14 -3.68
CA LYS A 18 42.04 -28.64 -4.91
C LYS A 18 41.22 -28.47 -6.19
N LEU A 19 39.97 -28.01 -6.11
CA LEU A 19 39.15 -27.72 -7.28
C LEU A 19 39.52 -26.35 -7.89
N SER A 20 39.65 -26.34 -9.21
CA SER A 20 39.99 -25.15 -10.01
C SER A 20 38.95 -24.05 -9.76
N ILE A 21 39.36 -22.78 -9.85
CA ILE A 21 38.47 -21.61 -9.70
C ILE A 21 37.22 -21.74 -10.60
N GLY A 22 37.34 -22.37 -11.77
CA GLY A 22 36.22 -22.61 -12.68
C GLY A 22 35.14 -23.53 -12.11
N GLU A 23 35.51 -24.58 -11.36
CA GLU A 23 34.54 -25.51 -10.75
C GLU A 23 33.82 -24.86 -9.57
N LYS A 24 34.53 -24.00 -8.80
CA LYS A 24 33.94 -23.19 -7.73
C LYS A 24 32.95 -22.16 -8.29
N MET A 25 33.25 -21.55 -9.42
CA MET A 25 32.36 -20.63 -10.13
C MET A 25 31.09 -21.32 -10.66
N LEU A 26 31.22 -22.55 -11.18
CA LEU A 26 30.04 -23.33 -11.59
C LEU A 26 29.18 -23.74 -10.38
N ALA A 27 29.81 -24.13 -9.28
CA ALA A 27 29.09 -24.45 -8.04
C ALA A 27 28.35 -23.23 -7.47
N SER A 28 28.97 -22.05 -7.45
CA SER A 28 28.30 -20.82 -6.96
C SER A 28 27.17 -20.37 -7.88
N LEU A 29 27.32 -20.53 -9.20
CA LEU A 29 26.24 -20.27 -10.16
C LEU A 29 25.05 -21.19 -9.94
N TYR A 30 25.29 -22.48 -9.66
CA TYR A 30 24.23 -23.44 -9.36
C TYR A 30 23.47 -23.07 -8.08
N VAL A 31 24.20 -22.66 -7.02
CA VAL A 31 23.61 -22.19 -5.77
C VAL A 31 22.80 -20.90 -5.98
N MET A 32 23.28 -19.97 -6.82
CA MET A 32 22.53 -18.75 -7.16
C MET A 32 21.20 -19.08 -7.85
N VAL A 33 21.21 -19.98 -8.83
CA VAL A 33 19.98 -20.38 -9.54
C VAL A 33 19.02 -21.10 -8.60
N LEU A 34 19.51 -21.99 -7.75
CA LEU A 34 18.69 -22.62 -6.70
C LEU A 34 18.11 -21.59 -5.74
N GLY A 35 18.91 -20.62 -5.29
CA GLY A 35 18.46 -19.54 -4.42
C GLY A 35 17.36 -18.70 -5.04
N MET A 36 17.53 -18.28 -6.30
CA MET A 36 16.51 -17.52 -7.04
C MET A 36 15.24 -18.34 -7.30
N ALA A 37 15.37 -19.64 -7.58
CA ALA A 37 14.21 -20.51 -7.77
C ALA A 37 13.40 -20.65 -6.48
N VAL A 38 14.07 -20.84 -5.34
CA VAL A 38 13.39 -20.97 -4.04
C VAL A 38 12.68 -19.68 -3.64
N THR A 39 13.31 -18.51 -3.83
CA THR A 39 12.65 -17.23 -3.54
C THR A 39 11.47 -16.95 -4.48
N PHE A 40 11.57 -17.31 -5.76
CA PHE A 40 10.46 -17.20 -6.71
C PHE A 40 9.26 -18.08 -6.29
N VAL A 41 9.53 -19.34 -5.90
CA VAL A 41 8.49 -20.25 -5.38
C VAL A 41 7.87 -19.70 -4.10
N ALA A 42 8.67 -19.18 -3.17
CA ALA A 42 8.18 -18.58 -1.92
C ALA A 42 7.24 -17.38 -2.20
N LEU A 43 7.59 -16.51 -3.15
CA LEU A 43 6.75 -15.39 -3.57
C LEU A 43 5.45 -15.87 -4.24
N CYS A 44 5.50 -16.89 -5.10
CA CYS A 44 4.31 -17.49 -5.69
C CYS A 44 3.37 -18.08 -4.64
N ILE A 45 3.90 -18.76 -3.62
CA ILE A 45 3.11 -19.31 -2.51
C ILE A 45 2.46 -18.18 -1.70
N LEU A 46 3.22 -17.12 -1.39
CA LEU A 46 2.69 -15.96 -0.66
C LEU A 46 1.56 -15.28 -1.44
N TRP A 47 1.74 -15.06 -2.74
CA TRP A 47 0.70 -14.52 -3.62
C TRP A 47 -0.53 -15.43 -3.68
N GLY A 48 -0.31 -16.75 -3.80
CA GLY A 48 -1.38 -17.74 -3.78
C GLY A 48 -2.20 -17.74 -2.49
N LEU A 49 -1.55 -17.60 -1.34
CA LEU A 49 -2.21 -17.48 -0.03
C LEU A 49 -3.08 -16.21 0.05
N ILE A 50 -2.57 -15.07 -0.42
CA ILE A 50 -3.33 -13.81 -0.45
C ILE A 50 -4.58 -13.97 -1.34
N VAL A 51 -4.45 -14.58 -2.51
CA VAL A 51 -5.58 -14.84 -3.42
C VAL A 51 -6.56 -15.85 -2.84
N LEU A 52 -6.07 -16.87 -2.14
CA LEU A 52 -6.92 -17.88 -1.51
C LEU A 52 -7.75 -17.28 -0.37
N MET A 53 -7.13 -16.45 0.49
CA MET A 53 -7.85 -15.75 1.55
C MET A 53 -8.82 -14.71 0.97
N SER A 54 -8.42 -13.93 -0.04
CA SER A 54 -9.34 -12.98 -0.67
C SER A 54 -10.52 -13.68 -1.33
N LYS A 55 -10.30 -14.80 -2.03
CA LYS A 55 -11.37 -15.63 -2.61
C LYS A 55 -12.28 -16.24 -1.54
N MET A 56 -11.75 -16.72 -0.42
CA MET A 56 -12.55 -17.30 0.66
C MET A 56 -13.45 -16.24 1.32
N ILE A 57 -12.92 -15.03 1.53
CA ILE A 57 -13.68 -13.88 2.07
C ILE A 57 -14.73 -13.38 1.06
N ASN A 58 -14.40 -13.32 -0.24
CA ASN A 58 -15.32 -12.86 -1.29
C ASN A 58 -16.39 -13.91 -1.67
N SER A 59 -16.25 -15.16 -1.22
CA SER A 59 -17.23 -16.24 -1.50
C SER A 59 -18.50 -16.13 -0.65
N THR A 60 -18.47 -15.37 0.45
CA THR A 60 -19.66 -15.05 1.27
C THR A 60 -20.46 -13.87 0.70
N LYS A 61 -19.97 -13.22 -0.37
CA LYS A 61 -20.61 -12.04 -0.99
C LYS A 61 -20.67 -12.18 -2.51
N LYS A 62 -21.58 -13.01 -3.01
CA LYS A 62 -22.18 -12.84 -4.36
C LYS A 62 -23.54 -12.18 -4.10
N GLU A 63 -23.79 -10.94 -4.50
CA GLU A 63 -23.87 -10.47 -5.88
C GLU A 63 -23.52 -8.98 -5.97
N ALA A 64 -22.68 -8.61 -6.95
CA ALA A 64 -22.79 -7.38 -7.73
C ALA A 64 -21.66 -7.37 -8.79
N THR A 65 -22.06 -7.69 -10.01
CA THR A 65 -21.62 -7.10 -11.29
C THR A 65 -20.23 -6.43 -11.36
N LYS A 66 -19.35 -7.10 -12.12
CA LYS A 66 -18.48 -6.61 -13.21
C LYS A 66 -17.93 -5.16 -13.13
N VAL A 67 -16.59 -5.11 -13.29
CA VAL A 67 -15.77 -4.00 -13.84
C VAL A 67 -15.36 -2.90 -12.85
N VAL A 68 -14.05 -2.91 -12.57
CA VAL A 68 -13.16 -1.76 -12.26
C VAL A 68 -13.29 -1.09 -10.90
N GLN A 69 -12.19 -1.23 -10.13
CA GLN A 69 -11.61 -0.32 -9.14
C GLN A 69 -12.53 0.27 -8.07
N ALA A 70 -12.45 -0.29 -6.86
CA ALA A 70 -13.08 0.25 -5.65
C ALA A 70 -12.16 1.27 -4.95
N PRO A 71 -12.69 2.41 -4.49
CA PRO A 71 -12.30 3.04 -3.24
C PRO A 71 -13.24 2.55 -2.13
N GLU A 72 -12.64 1.92 -1.13
CA GLU A 72 -13.29 1.40 0.07
C GLU A 72 -13.73 2.55 0.98
N LYS A 73 -15.03 2.56 1.32
CA LYS A 73 -15.69 3.54 2.19
C LYS A 73 -15.66 2.99 3.62
N THR A 74 -14.88 3.62 4.49
CA THR A 74 -14.93 3.44 5.95
C THR A 74 -16.28 3.93 6.49
N ILE A 75 -16.79 3.15 7.44
CA ILE A 75 -18.07 3.29 8.13
C ILE A 75 -18.08 4.58 8.97
N ALA A 76 -19.07 5.44 8.73
CA ALA A 76 -19.40 6.60 9.54
C ALA A 76 -20.52 6.25 10.54
N PRO A 77 -20.68 6.98 11.66
CA PRO A 77 -21.79 6.81 12.58
C PRO A 77 -23.11 7.01 11.85
N ALA A 78 -24.14 6.28 12.26
CA ALA A 78 -25.50 6.55 11.84
C ALA A 78 -25.86 8.00 12.21
N VAL A 79 -25.92 8.86 11.20
CA VAL A 79 -26.63 10.13 11.23
C VAL A 79 -27.68 10.05 10.13
N GLU A 80 -28.87 10.49 10.49
CA GLU A 80 -30.06 10.59 9.68
C GLU A 80 -29.78 10.83 8.20
N VAL A 81 -30.35 9.98 7.36
CA VAL A 81 -30.61 10.33 5.96
C VAL A 81 -31.72 11.37 5.97
N GLU A 82 -31.38 12.64 6.12
CA GLU A 82 -32.36 13.70 5.99
C GLU A 82 -31.75 14.95 5.35
N LYS A 83 -31.98 15.12 4.04
CA LYS A 83 -31.95 16.43 3.36
C LYS A 83 -30.58 17.15 3.24
N GLU A 84 -29.46 16.45 3.39
CA GLU A 84 -28.13 17.05 3.61
C GLU A 84 -27.40 17.68 2.41
N GLU A 85 -27.84 17.54 1.16
CA GLU A 85 -27.00 17.99 0.03
C GLU A 85 -26.94 19.52 -0.16
N LYS A 86 -27.98 20.28 0.23
CA LYS A 86 -27.98 21.74 0.07
C LYS A 86 -27.39 22.50 1.26
N GLU A 87 -27.66 22.05 2.48
CA GLU A 87 -27.21 22.74 3.69
C GLU A 87 -25.68 22.75 3.80
N ASN A 88 -25.05 21.63 3.42
CA ASN A 88 -23.59 21.53 3.34
C ASN A 88 -22.96 22.52 2.35
N GLU A 89 -23.63 22.87 1.24
CA GLU A 89 -23.07 23.84 0.28
C GLU A 89 -23.06 25.27 0.86
N GLU A 90 -24.10 25.67 1.59
CA GLU A 90 -24.17 26.97 2.25
C GLU A 90 -23.15 27.10 3.38
N GLU A 91 -23.00 26.06 4.20
CA GLU A 91 -21.98 25.98 5.24
C GLU A 91 -20.56 26.07 4.65
N LEU A 92 -20.30 25.33 3.55
CA LEU A 92 -19.01 25.39 2.85
C LEU A 92 -18.71 26.79 2.31
N VAL A 93 -19.69 27.45 1.68
CA VAL A 93 -19.51 28.82 1.19
C VAL A 93 -19.23 29.79 2.34
N ALA A 94 -19.94 29.65 3.47
CA ALA A 94 -19.75 30.51 4.64
C ALA A 94 -18.34 30.37 5.24
N VAL A 95 -17.88 29.15 5.48
CA VAL A 95 -16.55 28.87 6.07
C VAL A 95 -15.43 29.31 5.12
N ILE A 96 -15.56 29.04 3.81
CA ILE A 96 -14.56 29.47 2.81
C ILE A 96 -14.50 31.00 2.75
N THR A 97 -15.65 31.68 2.70
CA THR A 97 -15.71 33.14 2.65
C THR A 97 -15.11 33.76 3.90
N ALA A 98 -15.41 33.22 5.08
CA ALA A 98 -14.83 33.66 6.34
C ALA A 98 -13.30 33.48 6.39
N ALA A 99 -12.80 32.33 5.93
CA ALA A 99 -11.36 32.05 5.88
C ALA A 99 -10.61 33.00 4.94
N ILE A 100 -11.18 33.30 3.77
CA ILE A 100 -10.60 34.24 2.80
C ILE A 100 -10.65 35.67 3.35
N ALA A 101 -11.79 36.07 3.93
CA ALA A 101 -11.97 37.37 4.58
C ALA A 101 -10.92 37.59 5.69
N ALA A 102 -10.69 36.58 6.53
CA ALA A 102 -9.67 36.62 7.57
C ALA A 102 -8.24 36.67 7.00
N SER A 103 -7.95 35.89 5.95
CA SER A 103 -6.61 35.83 5.33
C SER A 103 -6.23 37.13 4.62
N LEU A 104 -7.19 37.78 3.96
CA LEU A 104 -7.00 39.02 3.21
C LEU A 104 -7.36 40.28 4.01
N GLN A 105 -7.75 40.14 5.28
CA GLN A 105 -8.23 41.22 6.15
C GLN A 105 -9.29 42.11 5.47
N THR A 106 -10.21 41.47 4.74
CA THR A 106 -11.28 42.15 3.99
C THR A 106 -12.65 41.75 4.52
N SER A 107 -13.66 42.58 4.28
CA SER A 107 -15.04 42.27 4.63
C SER A 107 -15.61 41.16 3.73
N THR A 108 -16.52 40.35 4.28
CA THR A 108 -17.20 39.24 3.57
C THR A 108 -18.00 39.71 2.36
N HIS A 109 -18.53 40.94 2.37
CA HIS A 109 -19.30 41.52 1.26
C HIS A 109 -18.50 41.73 -0.02
N ASN A 110 -17.17 41.75 0.05
CA ASN A 110 -16.30 41.93 -1.12
C ASN A 110 -15.94 40.62 -1.84
N ILE A 111 -16.40 39.46 -1.33
CA ILE A 111 -16.00 38.14 -1.83
C ILE A 111 -17.23 37.44 -2.42
N VAL A 112 -17.10 36.88 -3.62
CA VAL A 112 -18.15 36.12 -4.30
C VAL A 112 -17.62 34.75 -4.71
N VAL A 113 -18.18 33.69 -4.12
CA VAL A 113 -17.85 32.29 -4.44
C VAL A 113 -18.74 31.82 -5.58
N ARG A 114 -18.14 31.45 -6.71
CA ARG A 114 -18.88 31.05 -7.94
C ARG A 114 -18.89 29.55 -8.20
N ASN A 115 -17.81 28.86 -7.85
CA ASN A 115 -17.64 27.44 -8.12
C ASN A 115 -16.72 26.82 -7.07
N ILE A 116 -17.11 25.66 -6.54
CA ILE A 116 -16.33 24.91 -5.56
C ILE A 116 -16.05 23.53 -6.15
N THR A 117 -14.80 23.28 -6.54
CA THR A 117 -14.36 21.98 -7.06
C THR A 117 -13.32 21.39 -6.14
N ARG A 118 -13.59 20.20 -5.58
CA ARG A 118 -12.61 19.47 -4.77
C ARG A 118 -11.51 18.91 -5.66
N VAL A 119 -10.27 19.32 -5.40
CA VAL A 119 -9.09 18.75 -6.05
C VAL A 119 -8.56 17.60 -5.19
N LYS A 120 -8.08 16.53 -5.83
CA LYS A 120 -7.49 15.38 -5.12
C LYS A 120 -6.21 15.81 -4.41
N ASP A 121 -6.18 15.61 -3.10
CA ASP A 121 -4.95 15.80 -2.32
C ASP A 121 -3.94 14.70 -2.68
N ILE A 122 -2.79 15.11 -3.23
CA ILE A 122 -1.66 14.22 -3.60
C ILE A 122 -0.70 13.97 -2.43
N THR A 123 -0.95 14.56 -1.26
CA THR A 123 -0.05 14.46 -0.11
C THR A 123 0.05 12.99 0.37
N PRO A 124 1.26 12.41 0.46
CA PRO A 124 1.43 11.04 0.94
C PRO A 124 1.03 10.92 2.42
N ALA A 125 0.71 9.70 2.86
CA ALA A 125 0.21 9.42 4.21
C ALA A 125 1.13 9.98 5.32
N TRP A 126 2.46 9.83 5.18
CA TRP A 126 3.43 10.33 6.14
C TRP A 126 3.43 11.88 6.24
N GLY A 127 3.22 12.58 5.12
CA GLY A 127 3.18 14.05 5.09
C GLY A 127 1.94 14.60 5.77
N ARG A 128 0.82 13.88 5.69
CA ARG A 128 -0.39 14.20 6.45
C ARG A 128 -0.20 13.98 7.95
N MET A 129 0.34 12.82 8.34
CA MET A 129 0.62 12.51 9.74
C MET A 129 1.61 13.50 10.36
N GLY A 130 2.67 13.90 9.64
CA GLY A 130 3.62 14.89 10.14
C GLY A 130 2.99 16.25 10.46
N ARG A 131 2.06 16.74 9.61
CA ARG A 131 1.35 18.01 9.88
C ARG A 131 0.43 17.91 11.11
N ILE A 132 -0.28 16.79 11.25
CA ILE A 132 -1.17 16.54 12.40
C ILE A 132 -0.36 16.47 13.69
N GLU A 133 0.78 15.77 13.69
CA GLU A 133 1.68 15.69 14.84
C GLU A 133 2.18 17.08 15.26
N GLN A 134 2.61 17.92 14.31
CA GLN A 134 3.05 19.29 14.58
C GLN A 134 1.93 20.21 15.09
N MET A 135 0.69 19.99 14.68
CA MET A 135 -0.44 20.74 15.22
C MET A 135 -0.75 20.30 16.66
N ASN A 136 -0.78 18.99 16.91
CA ASN A 136 -1.04 18.44 18.24
C ASN A 136 0.07 18.74 19.24
N SER A 137 1.34 18.77 18.81
CA SER A 137 2.48 19.03 19.68
C SER A 137 2.61 20.50 20.11
N ARG A 138 1.81 21.40 19.53
CA ARG A 138 1.83 22.85 19.83
C ARG A 138 0.71 23.28 20.78
N PHE A 139 -0.12 22.34 21.23
CA PHE A 139 -1.09 22.49 22.30
C PHE A 139 -0.64 21.67 23.51
#